data_AF-A0A8J9Y7D9-F1
#
_entry.id   AF-A0A8J9Y7D9-F1
#
_cell.length_a   1.000
_cell.length_b   1.000
_cell.length_c   1.000
_cell.angle_alpha   90.00
_cell.angle_beta   90.00
_cell.angle_gamma   90.00
#
_symmetry.space_group_name_H-M   'P 1'
#
loop_
_entity.id
_entity.type
_entity.pdbx_description
1 polymer ?
#
loop_
_entity_poly.entity_id
_entity_poly.type
_entity_poly.pdbx_seq_one_letter_code
_entity_poly.pdbx_strand_id
1 'polypeptide(L)'
;MQPLMSPIDYEARTRAGHRADNETARGSSEQTPLLQYRFPRGNDHVNAATVIVVGCLLFVLLSGAIIGMYLLLIQIQSENIVPPVDTPHYVRRSDWAISGTLKNRSSSLTRLSTSTTDCVVVLQTDTGSCDDIPTCAEFIEEMEYQMPNHALPYNYIITNEGDAYEYLGWQPSDYVPNRTSFVFAFIGNYTYTPPTRRQIFVTKSIIDELLNNEHLAKNYTIVGKDLKDLKYLTNDPGNINKEVDMLMFVILTRMYSNFTEAMTHM
;
A
#
# COMPACT_ATOMS: atom_id res chain seq x y z
N MET A 1 7.25 60.57 55.91
CA MET A 1 5.84 60.82 55.55
C MET A 1 5.21 59.47 55.23
N GLN A 2 4.37 58.95 56.12
CA GLN A 2 3.27 58.01 55.80
C GLN A 2 2.13 58.80 55.12
N PRO A 3 1.06 58.20 54.54
CA PRO A 3 0.50 56.83 54.71
C PRO A 3 0.27 56.06 53.38
N LEU A 4 0.16 54.72 53.33
CA LEU A 4 -0.92 53.83 53.76
C LEU A 4 -2.28 54.15 53.09
N MET A 5 -2.68 53.32 52.12
CA MET A 5 -4.07 53.26 51.63
C MET A 5 -4.50 51.79 51.53
N SER A 6 -5.49 51.44 52.35
CA SER A 6 -6.24 50.18 52.36
C SER A 6 -7.52 50.32 51.53
N PRO A 7 -8.22 49.21 51.21
CA PRO A 7 -9.26 49.16 50.18
C PRO A 7 -10.65 49.48 50.73
N ILE A 8 -11.53 50.09 49.91
CA ILE A 8 -12.95 50.25 50.23
C ILE A 8 -13.80 50.00 48.97
N ASP A 9 -14.84 49.22 49.22
CA ASP A 9 -15.90 48.72 48.35
C ASP A 9 -16.60 49.81 47.53
N TYR A 10 -16.97 49.46 46.29
CA TYR A 10 -17.99 50.21 45.56
C TYR A 10 -19.36 49.51 45.73
N GLU A 11 -20.16 50.06 46.63
CA GLU A 11 -21.59 49.75 46.75
C GLU A 11 -22.33 50.15 45.47
N ALA A 12 -23.14 49.23 44.97
CA ALA A 12 -24.16 49.49 43.97
C ALA A 12 -25.32 50.29 44.59
N ARG A 13 -25.76 51.37 43.94
CA ARG A 13 -27.09 51.93 44.18
C ARG A 13 -27.73 52.42 42.88
N THR A 14 -28.61 51.59 42.36
CA THR A 14 -29.69 51.96 41.46
C THR A 14 -30.67 52.88 42.15
N ARG A 15 -31.08 53.98 41.50
CA ARG A 15 -32.45 54.49 41.63
C ARG A 15 -32.88 55.30 40.41
N ALA A 16 -34.00 54.87 39.88
CA ALA A 16 -34.78 55.48 38.81
C ALA A 16 -35.42 56.81 39.23
N GLY A 17 -35.80 57.62 38.23
CA GLY A 17 -36.80 58.67 38.39
C GLY A 17 -36.69 59.79 37.35
N HIS A 18 -37.68 59.83 36.44
CA HIS A 18 -38.44 60.99 35.92
C HIS A 18 -37.79 62.39 35.88
N ARG A 19 -38.09 63.31 34.95
CA ARG A 19 -38.96 63.45 33.76
C ARG A 19 -38.85 64.95 33.42
N ALA A 20 -38.67 65.27 32.14
CA ALA A 20 -38.93 66.57 31.50
C ALA A 20 -38.09 67.78 32.01
N ASP A 21 -37.82 68.84 31.27
CA ASP A 21 -38.59 69.51 30.23
C ASP A 21 -37.70 70.14 29.15
N ASN A 22 -38.39 70.43 28.05
CA ASN A 22 -38.00 71.08 26.82
C ASN A 22 -37.80 72.58 27.04
N GLU A 23 -36.69 73.19 26.61
CA GLU A 23 -36.67 74.61 26.30
C GLU A 23 -35.65 74.98 25.22
N THR A 24 -36.11 75.84 24.34
CA THR A 24 -35.58 76.21 23.04
C THR A 24 -34.59 77.36 23.21
N ALA A 25 -33.36 77.20 22.76
CA ALA A 25 -32.43 78.32 22.57
C ALA A 25 -31.73 78.23 21.22
N ARG A 26 -31.74 79.37 20.55
CA ARG A 26 -31.56 79.61 19.12
C ARG A 26 -30.16 80.19 18.91
N GLY A 27 -29.38 79.57 18.03
CA GLY A 27 -28.34 80.23 17.24
C GLY A 27 -26.96 80.41 17.89
N SER A 28 -26.00 79.58 17.49
CA SER A 28 -24.74 80.07 16.92
C SER A 28 -24.16 79.01 16.00
N SER A 29 -23.54 79.50 14.94
CA SER A 29 -23.03 78.83 13.75
C SER A 29 -22.03 77.70 14.01
N GLU A 30 -22.34 76.50 13.53
CA GLU A 30 -21.33 75.58 12.99
C GLU A 30 -21.74 75.19 11.57
N GLN A 31 -21.38 76.07 10.63
CA GLN A 31 -21.37 75.72 9.21
C GLN A 31 -20.08 74.96 8.92
N THR A 32 -20.12 73.64 9.09
CA THR A 32 -19.25 72.73 8.35
C THR A 32 -20.14 72.07 7.30
N PRO A 33 -19.94 72.32 6.00
CA PRO A 33 -20.69 71.62 4.98
C PRO A 33 -20.23 70.15 5.03
N LEU A 34 -21.04 69.28 5.63
CA LEU A 34 -20.91 67.86 5.39
C LEU A 34 -21.04 67.70 3.88
N LEU A 35 -19.93 67.30 3.23
CA LEU A 35 -19.97 66.72 1.91
C LEU A 35 -20.94 65.56 2.00
N GLN A 36 -22.20 65.81 1.63
CA GLN A 36 -23.14 64.77 1.27
C GLN A 36 -22.55 64.12 0.03
N TYR A 37 -21.64 63.17 0.25
CA TYR A 37 -21.23 62.24 -0.78
C TYR A 37 -22.46 61.37 -1.06
N ARG A 38 -23.38 61.92 -1.86
CA ARG A 38 -24.39 61.17 -2.56
C ARG A 38 -23.59 60.28 -3.51
N PHE A 39 -23.24 59.09 -3.05
CA PHE A 39 -22.80 58.03 -3.95
C PHE A 39 -23.82 57.98 -5.08
N PRO A 40 -23.42 58.19 -6.35
CA PRO A 40 -24.28 57.88 -7.46
C PRO A 40 -24.61 56.40 -7.28
N ARG A 41 -25.86 56.08 -6.94
CA ARG A 41 -26.38 54.74 -7.11
C ARG A 41 -26.50 54.59 -8.62
N GLY A 42 -25.37 54.29 -9.26
CA GLY A 42 -25.34 53.86 -10.64
C GLY A 42 -26.21 52.62 -10.68
N ASN A 43 -27.39 52.74 -11.29
CA ASN A 43 -28.07 51.58 -11.81
C ASN A 43 -27.20 51.10 -12.98
N ASP A 44 -26.13 50.38 -12.65
CA ASP A 44 -25.34 49.70 -13.65
C ASP A 44 -26.26 48.63 -14.22
N HIS A 45 -26.81 48.89 -15.40
CA HIS A 45 -27.40 47.84 -16.24
C HIS A 45 -26.26 46.94 -16.69
N VAL A 46 -25.71 46.14 -15.76
CA VAL A 46 -24.80 45.06 -16.08
C VAL A 46 -25.56 44.06 -16.93
N ASN A 47 -25.10 43.84 -18.15
CA ASN A 47 -25.74 42.93 -19.07
C ASN A 47 -25.76 41.54 -18.42
N ALA A 48 -26.96 40.97 -18.25
CA ALA A 48 -27.10 39.65 -17.64
C ALA A 48 -26.22 38.61 -18.38
N ALA A 49 -26.10 38.74 -19.70
CA ALA A 49 -25.20 37.93 -20.52
C ALA A 49 -23.72 38.08 -20.10
N THR A 50 -23.23 39.29 -19.83
CA THR A 50 -21.82 39.47 -19.41
C THR A 50 -21.58 38.92 -18.02
N VAL A 51 -22.54 39.03 -17.11
CA VAL A 51 -22.43 38.44 -15.76
C VAL A 51 -22.40 36.91 -15.83
N ILE A 52 -23.23 36.30 -16.68
CA ILE A 52 -23.24 34.85 -16.88
C ILE A 52 -21.92 34.39 -17.49
N VAL A 53 -21.42 35.05 -18.54
CA VAL A 53 -20.16 34.68 -19.20
C VAL A 53 -18.99 34.79 -18.23
N VAL A 54 -18.88 35.89 -17.48
CA VAL A 54 -17.82 36.06 -16.48
C VAL A 54 -17.93 35.03 -15.37
N GLY A 55 -19.15 34.70 -14.92
CA GLY A 55 -19.39 33.65 -13.93
C GLY A 55 -18.95 32.26 -14.42
N CYS A 56 -19.25 31.90 -15.67
CA CYS A 56 -18.81 30.64 -16.27
C CYS A 56 -17.29 30.55 -16.38
N LEU A 57 -16.62 31.63 -16.79
CA LEU A 57 -15.16 31.66 -16.90
C LEU A 57 -14.48 31.49 -15.53
N LEU A 58 -14.99 32.17 -14.50
CA LEU A 58 -14.49 32.01 -13.14
C LEU A 58 -14.69 30.60 -12.61
N PHE A 59 -15.84 29.98 -12.88
CA PHE A 59 -16.10 28.59 -12.48
C PHE A 59 -15.13 27.62 -13.16
N VAL A 60 -14.89 27.77 -14.46
CA VAL A 60 -13.93 26.93 -15.20
C VAL A 60 -12.51 27.09 -14.64
N LEU A 61 -12.07 28.33 -14.38
CA LEU A 61 -10.74 28.58 -13.80
C LEU A 61 -10.59 27.98 -12.39
N LEU A 62 -11.59 28.15 -11.52
CA LEU A 62 -11.56 27.59 -10.17
C LEU A 62 -11.57 26.07 -10.21
N SER A 63 -12.39 25.46 -11.07
CA SER A 63 -12.42 24.00 -11.23
C SER A 63 -11.07 23.46 -11.72
N GLY A 64 -10.44 24.14 -12.69
CA GLY A 64 -9.11 23.77 -13.19
C GLY A 64 -8.03 23.88 -12.11
N ALA A 65 -8.07 24.94 -11.29
CA ALA A 65 -7.14 25.12 -10.18
C ALA A 65 -7.32 24.04 -9.09
N ILE A 66 -8.56 23.68 -8.76
CA ILE A 66 -8.87 22.62 -7.79
C ILE A 66 -8.40 21.27 -8.32
N ILE A 67 -8.68 20.95 -9.59
CA ILE A 67 -8.24 19.70 -10.21
C ILE A 67 -6.71 19.65 -10.26
N GLY A 68 -6.05 20.73 -10.67
CA GLY A 68 -4.59 20.83 -10.68
C GLY A 68 -3.98 20.65 -9.29
N MET A 69 -4.54 21.32 -8.27
CA MET A 69 -4.13 21.15 -6.87
C MET A 69 -4.37 19.72 -6.39
N TYR A 70 -5.48 19.09 -6.75
CA TYR A 70 -5.80 17.71 -6.38
C TYR A 70 -4.82 16.71 -7.01
N LEU A 71 -4.48 16.89 -8.30
CA LEU A 71 -3.48 16.08 -8.98
C LEU A 71 -2.08 16.28 -8.37
N LEU A 72 -1.73 17.52 -8.00
CA LEU A 72 -0.47 17.82 -7.29
C LEU A 72 -0.46 17.20 -5.88
N LEU A 73 -1.58 17.19 -5.15
CA LEU A 73 -1.68 16.55 -3.84
C LEU A 73 -1.52 15.02 -3.94
N ILE A 74 -2.05 14.39 -5.00
CA ILE A 74 -1.82 12.97 -5.27
C ILE A 74 -0.34 12.69 -5.53
N GLN A 75 0.33 13.54 -6.30
CA GLN A 75 1.78 13.41 -6.56
C GLN A 75 2.60 13.62 -5.27
N ILE A 76 2.27 14.63 -4.46
CA ILE A 76 2.95 14.90 -3.18
C ILE A 76 2.73 13.75 -2.18
N GLN A 77 1.53 13.16 -2.13
CA GLN A 77 1.29 11.98 -1.28
C GLN A 77 2.07 10.76 -1.76
N SER A 78 2.30 10.61 -3.07
CA SER A 78 3.17 9.54 -3.59
C SER A 78 4.65 9.72 -3.23
N GLU A 79 5.10 10.95 -2.97
CA GLU A 79 6.49 11.25 -2.56
C GLU A 79 6.68 11.32 -1.03
N ASN A 80 5.63 11.64 -0.24
CA ASN A 80 5.72 11.84 1.23
C ASN A 80 5.03 10.77 2.09
N ILE A 81 4.33 9.80 1.49
CA ILE A 81 4.06 8.54 2.18
C ILE A 81 5.21 7.63 1.77
N VAL A 82 6.34 7.70 2.49
CA VAL A 82 7.24 6.56 2.53
C VAL A 82 6.41 5.50 3.26
N PRO A 83 5.84 4.47 2.58
CA PRO A 83 5.31 3.35 3.32
C PRO A 83 6.43 2.88 4.24
N PRO A 84 6.15 2.37 5.46
CA PRO A 84 7.20 1.70 6.22
C PRO A 84 7.94 0.80 5.24
N VAL A 85 9.27 0.97 5.16
CA VAL A 85 10.08 0.13 4.27
C VAL A 85 9.78 -1.27 4.74
N ASP A 86 8.90 -1.96 4.01
CA ASP A 86 8.53 -3.33 4.30
C ASP A 86 9.84 -4.09 4.09
N THR A 87 10.55 -4.38 5.17
CA THR A 87 11.77 -5.17 5.09
C THR A 87 11.31 -6.61 5.00
N PRO A 88 11.75 -7.38 3.99
CA PRO A 88 11.38 -8.79 3.91
C PRO A 88 11.82 -9.49 5.19
N HIS A 89 10.87 -10.15 5.85
CA HIS A 89 11.15 -10.87 7.09
C HIS A 89 11.51 -12.31 6.75
N TYR A 90 12.77 -12.66 7.02
CA TYR A 90 13.34 -13.97 6.73
C TYR A 90 13.35 -14.85 7.98
N VAL A 91 12.63 -15.96 7.93
CA VAL A 91 12.60 -16.96 9.00
C VAL A 91 13.52 -18.11 8.60
N ARG A 92 14.72 -18.13 9.19
CA ARG A 92 15.73 -19.15 8.88
C ARG A 92 15.27 -20.52 9.37
N ARG A 93 15.73 -21.58 8.72
CA ARG A 93 15.38 -22.96 9.11
C ARG A 93 15.71 -23.25 10.59
N SER A 94 16.80 -22.70 11.11
CA SER A 94 17.18 -22.84 12.53
C SER A 94 16.16 -22.28 13.52
N ASP A 95 15.35 -21.31 13.07
CA ASP A 95 14.52 -20.47 13.93
C ASP A 95 13.10 -21.06 14.05
N TRP A 96 12.65 -21.87 13.08
CA TRP A 96 11.32 -22.50 13.06
C TRP A 96 11.32 -24.03 13.08
N ALA A 97 12.39 -24.71 12.63
CA ALA A 97 12.44 -26.17 12.57
C ALA A 97 12.85 -26.77 13.93
N ILE A 98 11.92 -26.72 14.89
CA ILE A 98 12.13 -27.15 16.28
C ILE A 98 12.14 -28.69 16.39
N SER A 99 11.38 -29.41 15.53
CA SER A 99 11.42 -30.87 15.48
C SER A 99 12.76 -31.38 14.92
N GLY A 100 13.47 -32.21 15.70
CA GLY A 100 14.79 -32.75 15.35
C GLY A 100 14.85 -33.58 14.06
N THR A 101 13.70 -33.96 13.49
CA THR A 101 13.55 -34.62 12.19
C THR A 101 14.06 -33.77 11.04
N LEU A 102 13.84 -32.45 11.09
CA LEU A 102 14.31 -31.48 10.08
C LEU A 102 15.74 -31.01 10.35
N LYS A 103 16.12 -30.92 11.62
CA LYS A 103 17.45 -30.50 12.07
C LYS A 103 18.55 -31.47 11.61
N ASN A 104 18.24 -32.77 11.57
CA ASN A 104 19.18 -33.84 11.22
C ASN A 104 19.32 -34.10 9.72
N ARG A 105 18.43 -33.57 8.87
CA ARG A 105 18.51 -33.74 7.41
C ARG A 105 19.48 -32.74 6.73
N SER A 106 20.03 -31.81 7.52
CA SER A 106 21.01 -30.80 7.09
C SER A 106 22.37 -31.39 6.64
N SER A 107 22.66 -32.67 6.92
CA SER A 107 24.00 -33.25 6.72
C SER A 107 24.15 -34.27 5.57
N SER A 108 23.07 -34.60 4.84
CA SER A 108 23.15 -35.53 3.70
C SER A 108 22.95 -34.88 2.32
N LEU A 109 22.66 -33.58 2.28
CA LEU A 109 22.73 -32.74 1.07
C LEU A 109 24.14 -32.13 0.90
N THR A 110 25.17 -32.94 1.15
CA THR A 110 26.55 -32.58 0.80
C THR A 110 26.75 -32.80 -0.69
N ARG A 111 26.24 -31.86 -1.48
CA ARG A 111 26.91 -31.44 -2.69
C ARG A 111 26.78 -29.93 -2.74
N LEU A 112 27.87 -29.25 -2.35
CA LEU A 112 28.19 -27.91 -2.81
C LEU A 112 28.09 -27.93 -4.34
N SER A 113 26.90 -27.70 -4.86
CA SER A 113 26.72 -27.33 -6.24
C SER A 113 26.54 -25.83 -6.20
N THR A 114 27.66 -25.13 -6.42
CA THR A 114 27.67 -23.75 -6.92
C THR A 114 27.11 -23.76 -8.35
N SER A 115 25.90 -24.28 -8.54
CA SER A 115 25.21 -24.31 -9.82
C SER A 115 24.32 -23.08 -9.89
N THR A 116 24.80 -22.11 -10.66
CA THR A 116 23.98 -20.99 -11.10
C THR A 116 22.76 -21.55 -11.81
N THR A 117 21.58 -21.26 -11.30
CA THR A 117 20.31 -21.75 -11.87
C THR A 117 19.68 -20.64 -12.72
N ASP A 118 18.91 -21.00 -13.75
CA ASP A 118 18.25 -20.06 -14.66
C ASP A 118 16.71 -20.18 -14.61
N CYS A 119 16.18 -20.92 -13.63
CA CYS A 119 14.76 -21.19 -13.47
C CYS A 119 14.28 -20.75 -12.09
N VAL A 120 13.23 -19.94 -12.07
CA VAL A 120 12.46 -19.64 -10.87
C VAL A 120 11.07 -20.21 -11.06
N VAL A 121 10.56 -20.92 -10.07
CA VAL A 121 9.20 -21.44 -10.05
C VAL A 121 8.44 -20.75 -8.93
N VAL A 122 7.27 -20.22 -9.23
CA VAL A 122 6.36 -19.67 -8.24
C VAL A 122 5.08 -20.48 -8.29
N LEU A 123 4.65 -20.99 -7.14
CA LEU A 123 3.46 -21.83 -6.99
C LEU A 123 2.73 -21.50 -5.70
N GLN A 124 1.49 -21.98 -5.59
CA GLN A 124 0.70 -21.95 -4.37
C GLN A 124 0.67 -23.35 -3.74
N THR A 125 0.46 -23.42 -2.43
CA THR A 125 0.36 -24.69 -1.70
C THR A 125 -1.04 -25.33 -1.79
N ASP A 126 -2.05 -24.60 -2.28
CA ASP A 126 -3.47 -24.99 -2.33
C ASP A 126 -4.05 -25.28 -0.94
N THR A 127 -3.60 -24.54 0.08
CA THR A 127 -3.93 -24.77 1.48
C THR A 127 -4.60 -23.57 2.14
N GLY A 128 -4.91 -23.69 3.44
CA GLY A 128 -5.23 -22.55 4.30
C GLY A 128 -4.02 -21.64 4.54
N SER A 129 -4.22 -20.62 5.40
CA SER A 129 -3.18 -19.71 5.86
C SER A 129 -2.61 -20.13 7.22
N CYS A 130 -1.44 -19.60 7.55
CA CYS A 130 -0.85 -19.65 8.88
C CYS A 130 -0.21 -18.29 9.16
N ASP A 131 -0.26 -17.84 10.41
CA ASP A 131 0.10 -16.46 10.78
C ASP A 131 1.23 -16.40 11.82
N ASP A 132 1.37 -17.43 12.66
CA ASP A 132 2.39 -17.49 13.71
C ASP A 132 3.48 -18.53 13.41
N ILE A 133 4.73 -18.25 13.77
CA ILE A 133 5.88 -19.17 13.59
C ILE A 133 5.59 -20.61 14.04
N PRO A 134 5.09 -20.90 15.26
CA PRO A 134 4.82 -22.28 15.67
C PRO A 134 3.74 -22.94 14.82
N THR A 135 2.69 -22.20 14.43
CA THR A 135 1.60 -22.74 13.60
C THR A 135 2.06 -23.02 12.17
N CYS A 136 2.86 -22.11 11.59
CA CYS A 136 3.45 -22.30 10.27
C CYS A 136 4.50 -23.42 10.26
N ALA A 137 5.27 -23.57 11.34
CA ALA A 137 6.22 -24.67 11.47
C ALA A 137 5.51 -26.04 11.46
N GLU A 138 4.47 -26.20 12.28
CA GLU A 138 3.65 -27.43 12.31
C GLU A 138 2.99 -27.68 10.94
N PHE A 139 2.48 -26.63 10.31
CA PHE A 139 1.87 -26.71 8.99
C PHE A 139 2.86 -27.17 7.90
N ILE A 140 4.10 -26.65 7.92
CA ILE A 140 5.16 -27.07 6.98
C ILE A 140 5.57 -28.53 7.25
N GLU A 141 5.68 -28.94 8.52
CA GLU A 141 5.96 -30.33 8.90
C GLU A 141 4.88 -31.29 8.41
N GLU A 142 3.60 -30.91 8.50
CA GLU A 142 2.49 -31.70 7.97
C GLU A 142 2.57 -31.84 6.45
N MET A 143 2.79 -30.73 5.72
CA MET A 143 2.95 -30.77 4.26
C MET A 143 4.12 -31.67 3.84
N GLU A 144 5.23 -31.59 4.57
CA GLU A 144 6.38 -32.45 4.32
C GLU A 144 6.02 -33.92 4.53
N TYR A 145 5.27 -34.24 5.60
CA TYR A 145 4.85 -35.61 5.89
C TYR A 145 3.96 -36.21 4.79
N GLN A 146 3.15 -35.40 4.10
CA GLN A 146 2.32 -35.86 2.99
C GLN A 146 3.11 -36.14 1.70
N MET A 147 4.38 -35.72 1.61
CA MET A 147 5.20 -35.96 0.42
C MET A 147 5.82 -37.37 0.42
N PRO A 148 5.96 -38.03 -0.75
CA PRO A 148 6.48 -39.40 -0.85
C PRO A 148 7.85 -39.62 -0.20
N ASN A 149 8.72 -38.60 -0.17
CA ASN A 149 10.06 -38.66 0.41
C ASN A 149 10.18 -37.92 1.74
N HIS A 150 9.05 -37.53 2.34
CA HIS A 150 8.99 -36.63 3.49
C HIS A 150 9.90 -35.41 3.24
N ALA A 151 9.80 -34.78 2.08
CA ALA A 151 10.66 -33.67 1.67
C ALA A 151 9.89 -32.74 0.75
N LEU A 152 9.93 -31.44 1.05
CA LEU A 152 9.34 -30.42 0.20
C LEU A 152 10.36 -29.97 -0.85
N PRO A 153 9.96 -29.79 -2.12
CA PRO A 153 10.86 -29.30 -3.16
C PRO A 153 10.97 -27.76 -3.15
N TYR A 154 10.63 -27.10 -2.04
CA TYR A 154 10.51 -25.64 -1.94
C TYR A 154 11.80 -25.03 -1.38
N ASN A 155 12.24 -23.91 -1.95
CA ASN A 155 13.35 -23.13 -1.42
C ASN A 155 12.87 -22.24 -0.28
N TYR A 156 11.83 -21.47 -0.57
CA TYR A 156 11.19 -20.57 0.36
C TYR A 156 9.69 -20.79 0.35
N ILE A 157 9.11 -20.79 1.53
CA ILE A 157 7.67 -20.89 1.76
C ILE A 157 7.20 -19.56 2.35
N ILE A 158 6.24 -18.89 1.72
CA ILE A 158 5.92 -17.49 2.01
C ILE A 158 4.48 -17.35 2.49
N THR A 159 4.29 -16.82 3.69
CA THR A 159 2.97 -16.59 4.31
C THR A 159 2.26 -15.39 3.69
N ASN A 160 0.95 -15.27 3.92
CA ASN A 160 0.16 -14.11 3.46
C ASN A 160 0.71 -12.77 3.99
N GLU A 161 1.28 -12.76 5.18
CA GLU A 161 1.89 -11.58 5.79
C GLU A 161 3.29 -11.26 5.26
N GLY A 162 3.88 -12.14 4.43
CA GLY A 162 5.17 -11.92 3.80
C GLY A 162 6.36 -12.45 4.60
N ASP A 163 6.15 -13.35 5.55
CA ASP A 163 7.26 -14.07 6.18
C ASP A 163 7.76 -15.16 5.23
N ALA A 164 9.05 -15.14 4.91
CA ALA A 164 9.70 -16.15 4.09
C ALA A 164 10.41 -17.19 4.96
N TYR A 165 9.84 -18.38 5.04
CA TYR A 165 10.40 -19.54 5.72
C TYR A 165 11.40 -20.23 4.80
N GLU A 166 12.65 -20.28 5.27
CA GLU A 166 13.72 -20.99 4.59
C GLU A 166 13.54 -22.50 4.75
N TYR A 167 13.39 -23.21 3.62
CA TYR A 167 13.44 -24.67 3.56
C TYR A 167 14.74 -25.12 2.88
N LEU A 168 14.81 -25.28 1.55
CA LEU A 168 16.10 -25.55 0.88
C LEU A 168 17.03 -24.32 0.85
N GLY A 169 16.49 -23.11 1.05
CA GLY A 169 17.26 -21.87 1.02
C GLY A 169 17.88 -21.63 -0.36
N TRP A 170 19.18 -21.33 -0.41
CA TRP A 170 19.92 -21.10 -1.66
C TRP A 170 20.26 -22.39 -2.44
N GLN A 171 19.94 -23.58 -1.93
CA GLN A 171 20.20 -24.83 -2.64
C GLN A 171 19.17 -25.06 -3.74
N PRO A 172 19.56 -25.18 -5.03
CA PRO A 172 18.58 -25.40 -6.09
C PRO A 172 17.77 -26.68 -5.91
N SER A 173 16.50 -26.62 -6.28
CA SER A 173 15.55 -27.74 -6.24
C SER A 173 15.42 -28.41 -7.60
N ASP A 174 15.33 -29.73 -7.62
CA ASP A 174 15.08 -30.56 -8.81
C ASP A 174 13.57 -30.67 -9.15
N TYR A 175 12.77 -29.66 -8.74
CA TYR A 175 11.33 -29.64 -8.96
C TYR A 175 10.92 -29.67 -10.44
N VAL A 176 11.74 -29.05 -11.29
CA VAL A 176 11.54 -29.06 -12.74
C VAL A 176 12.32 -30.24 -13.34
N PRO A 177 11.67 -31.14 -14.10
CA PRO A 177 12.38 -32.27 -14.71
C PRO A 177 13.56 -31.80 -15.57
N ASN A 178 14.74 -32.40 -15.36
CA ASN A 178 15.98 -32.10 -16.06
C ASN A 178 16.49 -30.64 -15.91
N ARG A 179 16.04 -29.89 -14.91
CA ARG A 179 16.49 -28.52 -14.66
C ARG A 179 16.48 -28.21 -13.17
N THR A 180 17.53 -27.57 -12.67
CA THR A 180 17.51 -27.02 -11.31
C THR A 180 16.65 -25.75 -11.28
N SER A 181 16.00 -25.48 -10.15
CA SER A 181 15.10 -24.34 -10.01
C SER A 181 15.07 -23.78 -8.61
N PHE A 182 14.84 -22.48 -8.47
CA PHE A 182 14.45 -21.87 -7.21
C PHE A 182 12.93 -21.87 -7.10
N VAL A 183 12.38 -22.60 -6.14
CA VAL A 183 10.94 -22.80 -6.01
C VAL A 183 10.41 -22.02 -4.82
N PHE A 184 9.53 -21.07 -5.10
CA PHE A 184 8.82 -20.26 -4.13
C PHE A 184 7.38 -20.78 -3.99
N ALA A 185 6.99 -21.17 -2.78
CA ALA A 185 5.66 -21.65 -2.48
C ALA A 185 4.90 -20.60 -1.65
N PHE A 186 3.76 -20.12 -2.14
CA PHE A 186 2.87 -19.23 -1.40
C PHE A 186 1.88 -20.06 -0.59
N ILE A 187 1.86 -19.85 0.72
CA ILE A 187 0.88 -20.52 1.60
C ILE A 187 -0.49 -19.92 1.35
N GLY A 188 -1.35 -20.70 0.70
CA GLY A 188 -2.73 -20.30 0.44
C GLY A 188 -3.30 -20.92 -0.83
N ASN A 189 -4.51 -20.47 -1.17
CA ASN A 189 -5.17 -20.77 -2.43
C ASN A 189 -5.53 -19.46 -3.14
N TYR A 190 -4.92 -19.25 -4.29
CA TYR A 190 -5.03 -18.06 -5.12
C TYR A 190 -5.69 -18.35 -6.47
N THR A 191 -6.48 -19.44 -6.55
CA THR A 191 -7.24 -19.80 -7.75
C THR A 191 -8.23 -18.70 -8.16
N TYR A 192 -8.84 -18.04 -7.17
CA TYR A 192 -9.88 -17.02 -7.38
C TYR A 192 -9.51 -15.65 -6.83
N THR A 193 -8.38 -15.53 -6.14
CA THR A 193 -7.92 -14.30 -5.51
C THR A 193 -6.42 -14.19 -5.71
N PRO A 194 -5.88 -13.03 -6.07
CA PRO A 194 -4.44 -12.91 -6.21
C PRO A 194 -3.69 -13.08 -4.87
N PRO A 195 -2.40 -13.49 -4.92
CA PRO A 195 -1.50 -13.42 -3.76
C PRO A 195 -1.39 -12.03 -3.15
N THR A 196 -0.95 -11.96 -1.90
CA THR A 196 -0.80 -10.67 -1.21
C THR A 196 0.37 -9.88 -1.80
N ARG A 197 0.29 -8.55 -1.70
CA ARG A 197 1.41 -7.69 -2.12
C ARG A 197 2.70 -7.99 -1.36
N ARG A 198 2.58 -8.39 -0.09
CA ARG A 198 3.73 -8.74 0.76
C ARG A 198 4.43 -10.01 0.28
N GLN A 199 3.67 -11.05 -0.08
CA GLN A 199 4.23 -12.27 -0.67
C GLN A 199 5.05 -11.98 -1.93
N ILE A 200 4.47 -11.18 -2.83
CA ILE A 200 5.11 -10.77 -4.07
C ILE A 200 6.39 -9.97 -3.79
N PHE A 201 6.32 -9.01 -2.87
CA PHE A 201 7.42 -8.14 -2.50
C PHE A 201 8.61 -8.93 -1.92
N VAL A 202 8.35 -9.85 -0.97
CA VAL A 202 9.40 -10.67 -0.36
C VAL A 202 10.02 -11.61 -1.37
N THR A 203 9.22 -12.22 -2.25
CA THR A 203 9.74 -13.07 -3.34
C THR A 203 10.69 -12.31 -4.25
N LYS A 204 10.33 -11.09 -4.66
CA LYS A 204 11.20 -10.22 -5.48
C LYS A 204 12.50 -9.91 -4.76
N SER A 205 12.42 -9.58 -3.47
CA SER A 205 13.58 -9.27 -2.65
C SER A 205 14.56 -10.45 -2.57
N ILE A 206 14.06 -11.69 -2.45
CA ILE A 206 14.89 -12.90 -2.47
C ILE A 206 15.51 -13.12 -3.86
N ILE A 207 14.73 -12.94 -4.93
CA ILE A 207 15.23 -13.10 -6.29
C ILE A 207 16.37 -12.11 -6.57
N ASP A 208 16.24 -10.86 -6.14
CA ASP A 208 17.28 -9.84 -6.25
C ASP A 208 18.54 -10.24 -5.47
N GLU A 209 18.39 -10.82 -4.28
CA GLU A 209 19.50 -11.37 -3.50
C GLU A 209 20.18 -12.54 -4.23
N LEU A 210 19.42 -13.47 -4.81
CA LEU A 210 19.94 -14.60 -5.59
C LEU A 210 20.69 -14.13 -6.84
N LEU A 211 20.24 -13.07 -7.50
CA LEU A 211 20.92 -12.46 -8.65
C LEU A 211 22.23 -11.79 -8.21
N ASN A 212 22.20 -11.03 -7.12
CA ASN A 212 23.37 -10.32 -6.58
C ASN A 212 24.47 -11.29 -6.11
N ASN A 213 24.07 -12.43 -5.55
CA ASN A 213 24.97 -13.49 -5.11
C ASN A 213 25.35 -14.49 -6.22
N GLU A 214 24.97 -14.21 -7.47
CA GLU A 214 25.21 -15.05 -8.66
C GLU A 214 24.67 -16.49 -8.54
N HIS A 215 23.73 -16.75 -7.63
CA HIS A 215 23.02 -18.03 -7.55
C HIS A 215 22.00 -18.19 -8.67
N LEU A 216 21.46 -17.06 -9.17
CA LEU A 216 20.51 -16.99 -10.27
C LEU A 216 21.14 -16.30 -11.48
N ALA A 217 20.98 -16.89 -12.66
CA ALA A 217 21.46 -16.33 -13.91
C ALA A 217 20.68 -15.06 -14.28
N LYS A 218 21.33 -14.06 -14.88
CA LYS A 218 20.70 -12.79 -15.27
C LYS A 218 19.56 -12.98 -16.29
N ASN A 219 19.64 -14.02 -17.12
CA ASN A 219 18.64 -14.39 -18.13
C ASN A 219 17.72 -15.52 -17.63
N TYR A 220 17.35 -15.48 -16.34
CA TYR A 220 16.47 -16.49 -15.77
C TYR A 220 15.04 -16.42 -16.36
N THR A 221 14.33 -17.53 -16.23
CA THR A 221 12.92 -17.66 -16.60
C THR A 221 12.09 -17.90 -15.36
N ILE A 222 10.97 -17.20 -15.22
CA ILE A 222 9.99 -17.47 -14.16
C ILE A 222 8.89 -18.38 -14.72
N VAL A 223 8.53 -19.41 -13.96
CA VAL A 223 7.47 -20.34 -14.30
C VAL A 223 6.41 -20.27 -13.20
N GLY A 224 5.20 -19.86 -13.57
CA GLY A 224 4.04 -20.04 -12.71
C GLY A 224 3.49 -21.44 -12.90
N LYS A 225 3.26 -22.18 -11.82
CA LYS A 225 2.68 -23.51 -11.91
C LYS A 225 1.24 -23.54 -11.43
N ASP A 226 0.35 -23.81 -12.37
CA ASP A 226 -0.87 -24.59 -12.12
C ASP A 226 -0.49 -26.01 -12.59
N LEU A 227 -0.59 -27.05 -11.75
CA LEU A 227 0.10 -28.35 -11.91
C LEU A 227 -0.12 -29.10 -13.24
N LYS A 228 -0.96 -28.60 -14.16
CA LYS A 228 -1.22 -29.15 -15.49
C LYS A 228 -0.56 -28.41 -16.66
N ASP A 229 -0.27 -27.11 -16.56
CA ASP A 229 0.23 -26.30 -17.68
C ASP A 229 1.38 -25.39 -17.24
N LEU A 230 2.63 -25.83 -17.39
CA LEU A 230 3.80 -24.98 -17.15
C LEU A 230 3.83 -23.85 -18.19
N LYS A 231 3.50 -22.63 -17.77
CA LYS A 231 3.62 -21.44 -18.62
C LYS A 231 4.96 -20.76 -18.34
N TYR A 232 5.83 -20.74 -19.35
CA TYR A 232 7.13 -20.07 -19.29
C TYR A 232 6.95 -18.56 -19.45
N LEU A 233 7.46 -17.79 -18.50
CA LEU A 233 7.68 -16.36 -18.62
C LEU A 233 9.20 -16.17 -18.72
N THR A 234 9.64 -15.56 -19.82
CA THR A 234 11.05 -15.26 -20.09
C THR A 234 11.32 -13.82 -19.69
N ASN A 235 12.36 -13.59 -18.88
CA ASN A 235 12.57 -12.28 -18.28
C ASN A 235 13.37 -11.35 -19.20
N ASP A 236 12.91 -10.11 -19.33
CA ASP A 236 13.73 -8.98 -19.78
C ASP A 236 14.29 -8.29 -18.52
N PRO A 237 15.62 -8.25 -18.32
CA PRO A 237 16.27 -7.79 -17.07
C PRO A 237 15.96 -6.34 -16.65
N GLY A 238 15.23 -5.57 -17.46
CA GLY A 238 14.80 -4.21 -17.14
C GLY A 238 13.43 -4.07 -16.44
N ASN A 239 12.65 -5.14 -16.20
CA ASN A 239 11.26 -4.95 -15.73
C ASN A 239 10.63 -6.07 -14.87
N ILE A 240 11.32 -6.52 -13.82
CA ILE A 240 10.84 -7.52 -12.84
C ILE A 240 9.47 -7.13 -12.23
N ASN A 241 9.19 -5.82 -12.13
CA ASN A 241 7.93 -5.33 -11.60
C ASN A 241 6.73 -5.67 -12.49
N LYS A 242 6.87 -5.63 -13.81
CA LYS A 242 5.80 -5.99 -14.75
C LYS A 242 5.59 -7.49 -14.89
N GLU A 243 6.61 -8.31 -14.63
CA GLU A 243 6.54 -9.76 -14.84
C GLU A 243 5.89 -10.50 -13.67
N VAL A 244 6.07 -10.02 -12.44
CA VAL A 244 5.27 -10.55 -11.30
C VAL A 244 3.84 -10.02 -11.33
N ASP A 245 3.63 -8.79 -11.82
CA ASP A 245 2.30 -8.30 -12.19
C ASP A 245 1.70 -9.09 -13.38
N MET A 246 2.53 -9.70 -14.22
CA MET A 246 2.09 -10.61 -15.29
C MET A 246 1.81 -12.02 -14.75
N LEU A 247 2.51 -12.46 -13.70
CA LEU A 247 2.16 -13.67 -12.93
C LEU A 247 0.80 -13.48 -12.25
N MET A 248 0.55 -12.29 -11.71
CA MET A 248 -0.78 -11.83 -11.29
C MET A 248 -1.77 -11.83 -12.46
N PHE A 249 -1.37 -11.36 -13.65
CA PHE A 249 -2.23 -11.36 -14.85
C PHE A 249 -2.61 -12.78 -15.32
N VAL A 250 -1.70 -13.75 -15.23
CA VAL A 250 -1.99 -15.17 -15.54
C VAL A 250 -2.98 -15.76 -14.54
N ILE A 251 -2.82 -15.46 -13.25
CA ILE A 251 -3.76 -15.84 -12.19
C ILE A 251 -5.13 -15.16 -12.41
N LEU A 252 -5.15 -13.86 -12.75
CA LEU A 252 -6.37 -13.10 -13.07
C LEU A 252 -7.08 -13.58 -14.34
N THR A 253 -6.35 -14.05 -15.37
CA THR A 253 -6.98 -14.61 -16.57
C THR A 253 -7.72 -15.93 -16.30
N ARG A 254 -7.26 -16.74 -15.34
CA ARG A 254 -8.02 -17.93 -14.89
C ARG A 254 -9.27 -17.56 -14.08
N MET A 255 -9.24 -16.46 -13.33
CA MET A 255 -10.43 -15.93 -12.65
C MET A 255 -11.53 -15.57 -13.66
N TYR A 256 -11.16 -14.97 -14.80
CA TYR A 256 -12.12 -14.60 -15.85
C TYR A 256 -12.66 -15.81 -16.63
N SER A 257 -11.82 -16.81 -16.93
CA SER A 257 -12.26 -18.04 -17.62
C SER A 257 -13.17 -18.92 -16.77
N ASN A 258 -12.86 -19.06 -15.48
CA ASN A 258 -13.67 -19.90 -14.59
C ASN A 258 -15.00 -19.22 -14.20
N PHE A 259 -15.02 -17.88 -14.10
CA PHE A 259 -16.27 -17.13 -13.92
C PHE A 259 -17.18 -17.23 -15.14
N THR A 260 -16.63 -17.25 -16.34
CA THR A 260 -17.42 -17.45 -17.58
C THR A 260 -17.95 -18.87 -17.67
N GLU A 261 -17.17 -19.90 -17.33
CA GLU A 261 -17.65 -21.29 -17.25
C GLU A 261 -18.77 -21.46 -16.21
N ALA A 262 -18.63 -20.88 -15.02
CA ALA A 262 -19.63 -20.94 -13.96
C ALA A 262 -20.96 -20.24 -14.33
N MET A 263 -20.91 -19.19 -15.16
CA MET A 263 -22.12 -18.52 -15.67
C MET A 263 -22.78 -19.24 -16.86
N THR A 264 -22.05 -20.04 -17.63
CA THR A 264 -22.65 -20.90 -18.68
C THR A 264 -23.34 -22.14 -18.15
N HIS A 265 -23.14 -22.48 -16.87
CA HIS A 265 -23.76 -23.63 -16.21
C HIS A 265 -24.89 -23.26 -15.23
N MET A 266 -25.34 -22.00 -15.22
CA MET A 266 -26.60 -21.55 -14.61
C MET A 266 -27.66 -21.30 -15.67
#